data_AF-A0A2E7KXM6-F1
#
_entry.id   AF-A0A2E7KXM6-F1
#
_cell.length_a   1.000
_cell.length_b   1.000
_cell.length_c   1.000
_cell.angle_alpha   90.00
_cell.angle_beta   90.00
_cell.angle_gamma   90.00
#
_symmetry.space_group_name_H-M   'P 1'
#
loop_
_entity.id
_entity.type
_entity.pdbx_description
1 polymer ?
#
loop_
_entity_poly.entity_id
_entity_poly.type
_entity_poly.pdbx_seq_one_letter_code
_entity_poly.pdbx_strand_id
1 'polypeptide(L)'
;DHFIFQYKRDAGFNLNVWIGKNDGSLWQSIWDLQQGNSGGNVSIKSLVGGYSEVMIDLDGSIVDLNSRLISNGFPNEVLDPQTNNIYVVIVAQDNASRWIGSIPQTLQIKSIWTPSYYGDENPDAIEIEPMVAINYELDTVTFSGAIGKTYEVQVSKNLKNWNVTHSFTLKEDSETYPISYFIQERPRRSFFRLREQQ
;
A
#
# COMPACT_ATOMS: atom_id res chain seq x y z
N ASP A 1 0.28 -15.15 -5.73
CA ASP A 1 0.11 -13.89 -4.98
C ASP A 1 0.14 -12.68 -5.89
N HIS A 2 -0.53 -11.60 -5.52
CA HIS A 2 -0.56 -10.38 -6.34
C HIS A 2 0.13 -9.20 -5.64
N PHE A 3 0.90 -8.42 -6.39
CA PHE A 3 1.37 -7.10 -6.00
C PHE A 3 0.55 -6.04 -6.70
N ILE A 4 -0.06 -5.14 -5.94
CA ILE A 4 -0.97 -4.14 -6.47
C ILE A 4 -0.52 -2.77 -6.01
N PHE A 5 -0.54 -1.80 -6.91
CA PHE A 5 -0.30 -0.40 -6.57
C PHE A 5 -1.13 0.54 -7.45
N GLN A 6 -1.45 1.70 -6.89
CA GLN A 6 -2.15 2.76 -7.58
C GLN A 6 -1.22 3.96 -7.76
N TYR A 7 -1.09 4.46 -8.98
CA TYR A 7 -0.25 5.61 -9.27
C TYR A 7 -0.95 6.58 -10.23
N LYS A 8 -0.59 7.86 -10.14
CA LYS A 8 -1.03 8.87 -11.12
C LYS A 8 -0.06 8.86 -12.28
N ARG A 9 -0.59 8.72 -13.50
CA ARG A 9 0.26 8.73 -14.70
C ARG A 9 0.87 10.11 -14.88
N ASP A 10 2.16 10.15 -15.17
CA ASP A 10 2.91 11.36 -15.52
C ASP A 10 3.56 11.13 -16.89
N ALA A 11 3.61 12.17 -17.72
CA ALA A 11 4.25 12.10 -19.04
C ALA A 11 5.77 12.36 -18.98
N GLY A 12 6.27 12.84 -17.85
CA GLY A 12 7.67 13.13 -17.61
C GLY A 12 8.52 11.90 -17.27
N PHE A 13 7.88 10.81 -16.84
CA PHE A 13 8.58 9.59 -16.45
C PHE A 13 7.75 8.34 -16.69
N ASN A 14 8.46 7.21 -16.72
CA ASN A 14 7.94 5.86 -16.84
C ASN A 14 8.15 5.14 -15.52
N LEU A 15 7.16 4.36 -15.14
CA LEU A 15 7.22 3.56 -13.93
C LEU A 15 7.49 2.11 -14.31
N ASN A 16 8.48 1.52 -13.65
CA ASN A 16 8.90 0.14 -13.84
C ASN A 16 8.91 -0.59 -12.48
N VAL A 17 8.57 -1.87 -12.48
CA VAL A 17 8.64 -2.73 -11.28
C VAL A 17 9.67 -3.81 -11.52
N TRP A 18 10.63 -3.92 -10.62
CA TRP A 18 11.77 -4.82 -10.72
C TRP A 18 11.78 -5.83 -9.58
N ILE A 19 12.35 -7.00 -9.86
CA ILE A 19 12.73 -7.97 -8.83
C ILE A 19 14.23 -7.82 -8.54
N GLY A 20 14.57 -7.70 -7.25
CA GLY A 20 15.93 -7.57 -6.76
C GLY A 20 16.33 -8.59 -5.67
N LYS A 21 17.64 -8.67 -5.43
CA LYS A 21 18.32 -9.52 -4.44
C LYS A 21 18.59 -8.81 -3.12
N ASN A 22 18.94 -9.60 -2.10
CA ASN A 22 19.46 -9.15 -0.79
C ASN A 22 20.62 -8.15 -0.84
N ASP A 23 21.45 -8.21 -1.88
CA ASP A 23 22.61 -7.32 -2.06
C ASP A 23 22.24 -5.99 -2.74
N GLY A 24 20.95 -5.76 -3.02
CA GLY A 24 20.45 -4.58 -3.71
C GLY A 24 20.60 -4.62 -5.23
N SER A 25 21.16 -5.70 -5.80
CA SER A 25 21.19 -5.87 -7.25
C SER A 25 19.80 -6.17 -7.79
N LEU A 26 19.47 -5.60 -8.95
CA LEU A 26 18.22 -5.84 -9.65
C LEU A 26 18.43 -6.87 -10.77
N TRP A 27 17.57 -7.86 -10.84
CA TRP A 27 17.62 -8.88 -11.89
C TRP A 27 16.92 -8.40 -13.16
N GLN A 28 15.64 -8.07 -13.04
CA GLN A 28 14.81 -7.78 -14.20
C GLN A 28 13.57 -6.98 -13.84
N SER A 29 13.12 -6.17 -14.79
CA SER A 29 11.77 -5.63 -14.81
C SER A 29 10.75 -6.75 -15.05
N ILE A 30 9.75 -6.82 -14.18
CA ILE A 30 8.56 -7.67 -14.31
C ILE A 30 7.34 -6.89 -14.82
N TRP A 31 7.45 -5.56 -14.89
CA TRP A 31 6.48 -4.68 -15.51
C TRP A 31 7.12 -3.36 -15.94
N ASP A 32 6.79 -2.91 -17.15
CA ASP A 32 7.27 -1.65 -17.72
C ASP A 32 6.13 -0.90 -18.44
N LEU A 33 5.95 0.38 -18.07
CA LEU A 33 4.89 1.24 -18.63
C LEU A 33 5.07 1.54 -20.13
N GLN A 34 6.30 1.65 -20.64
CA GLN A 34 6.57 1.99 -22.05
C GLN A 34 6.47 0.79 -22.97
N GLN A 35 6.96 -0.36 -22.53
CA GLN A 35 7.13 -1.48 -23.45
C GLN A 35 5.81 -2.17 -23.81
N GLY A 36 4.70 -1.86 -23.12
CA GLY A 36 3.45 -2.61 -23.28
C GLY A 36 3.63 -4.10 -23.00
N ASN A 37 4.78 -4.49 -22.42
CA ASN A 37 5.10 -5.82 -21.96
C ASN A 37 4.37 -6.05 -20.64
N SER A 38 3.04 -6.01 -20.72
CA SER A 38 2.24 -6.86 -19.87
C SER A 38 2.52 -8.28 -20.35
N GLY A 39 3.54 -8.93 -19.79
CA GLY A 39 3.50 -10.39 -19.68
C GLY A 39 2.11 -10.77 -19.14
N GLY A 40 1.62 -11.98 -19.45
CA GLY A 40 0.25 -12.39 -19.11
C GLY A 40 -0.15 -12.23 -17.63
N ASN A 41 0.82 -11.92 -16.78
CA ASN A 41 0.74 -11.75 -15.34
C ASN A 41 0.46 -10.30 -14.91
N VAL A 42 0.22 -9.35 -15.83
CA VAL A 42 -0.09 -7.95 -15.47
C VAL A 42 -1.45 -7.52 -15.99
N SER A 43 -2.23 -6.87 -15.12
CA SER A 43 -3.45 -6.17 -15.49
C SER A 43 -3.40 -4.72 -15.04
N ILE A 44 -4.01 -3.84 -15.83
CA ILE A 44 -4.05 -2.40 -15.58
C ILE A 44 -5.48 -1.93 -15.72
N LYS A 45 -5.99 -1.20 -14.72
CA LYS A 45 -7.31 -0.55 -14.77
C LYS A 45 -7.21 0.94 -14.48
N SER A 46 -7.97 1.73 -15.24
CA SER A 46 -8.10 3.17 -15.00
C SER A 46 -9.03 3.42 -13.82
N LEU A 47 -8.65 4.36 -12.95
CA LEU A 47 -9.43 4.80 -11.80
C LEU A 47 -9.86 6.26 -11.93
N VAL A 48 -10.80 6.67 -11.09
CA VAL A 48 -11.23 8.06 -10.97
C VAL A 48 -10.06 8.95 -10.53
N GLY A 49 -10.01 10.19 -11.02
CA GLY A 49 -8.98 11.17 -10.64
C GLY A 49 -7.67 11.05 -11.41
N GLY A 50 -7.63 10.29 -12.51
CA GLY A 50 -6.45 10.12 -13.37
C GLY A 50 -5.43 9.13 -12.82
N TYR A 51 -5.84 8.29 -11.86
CA TYR A 51 -5.02 7.20 -11.34
C TYR A 51 -5.16 5.95 -12.21
N SER A 52 -4.12 5.12 -12.20
CA SER A 52 -4.13 3.77 -12.74
C SER A 52 -3.78 2.81 -11.62
N GLU A 53 -4.53 1.71 -11.51
CA GLU A 53 -4.16 0.58 -10.67
C GLU A 53 -3.48 -0.48 -11.54
N VAL A 54 -2.34 -0.97 -11.07
CA VAL A 54 -1.57 -2.03 -11.70
C VAL A 54 -1.57 -3.20 -10.74
N MET A 55 -1.99 -4.36 -11.23
CA MET A 55 -1.93 -5.62 -10.50
C MET A 55 -1.01 -6.58 -11.24
N ILE A 56 -0.02 -7.11 -10.52
CA ILE A 56 1.01 -8.01 -11.02
C ILE A 56 0.87 -9.34 -10.26
N ASP A 57 0.64 -10.44 -10.98
CA ASP A 57 0.75 -11.79 -10.43
C ASP A 57 2.23 -12.13 -10.21
N LEU A 58 2.63 -12.13 -8.94
CA LEU A 58 4.00 -12.37 -8.53
C LEU A 58 4.44 -13.81 -8.79
N ASP A 59 3.54 -14.78 -8.66
CA ASP A 59 3.90 -16.19 -8.84
C ASP A 59 4.23 -16.44 -10.32
N GLY A 60 3.33 -16.01 -11.21
CA GLY A 60 3.56 -16.03 -12.65
C GLY A 60 4.83 -15.26 -13.04
N SER A 61 5.04 -14.06 -12.49
CA SER A 61 6.23 -13.26 -12.75
C SER A 61 7.54 -13.94 -12.30
N ILE A 62 7.55 -14.62 -11.16
CA ILE A 62 8.73 -15.36 -10.68
C ILE A 62 9.01 -16.58 -11.56
N VAL A 63 7.97 -17.30 -11.98
CA VAL A 63 8.10 -18.45 -12.91
C VAL A 63 8.65 -18.01 -14.27
N ASP A 64 8.14 -16.90 -14.82
CA ASP A 64 8.64 -16.34 -16.07
C ASP A 64 10.08 -15.87 -15.96
N LEU A 65 10.44 -15.22 -14.84
CA LEU A 65 11.80 -14.80 -14.56
C LEU A 65 12.75 -16.00 -14.49
N ASN A 66 12.39 -17.05 -13.75
CA ASN A 66 13.23 -18.25 -13.65
C ASN A 66 13.41 -18.91 -15.02
N SER A 67 12.34 -19.02 -15.81
CA SER A 67 12.38 -19.55 -17.18
C SER A 67 13.34 -18.77 -18.08
N ARG A 68 13.31 -17.43 -18.00
CA ARG A 68 14.21 -16.55 -18.76
C ARG A 68 15.66 -16.63 -18.27
N LEU A 69 15.90 -16.74 -16.98
CA LEU A 69 17.26 -16.93 -16.45
C LEU A 69 17.86 -18.23 -16.96
N ILE A 70 17.09 -19.32 -16.90
CA ILE A 70 17.51 -20.63 -17.43
C ILE A 70 17.79 -20.56 -18.93
N SER A 71 16.94 -19.89 -19.71
CA SER A 71 17.17 -19.75 -21.17
C SER A 71 18.45 -18.97 -21.51
N ASN A 72 18.96 -18.16 -20.57
CA ASN A 72 20.22 -17.44 -20.69
C ASN A 72 21.41 -18.18 -20.06
N GLY A 73 21.25 -19.49 -19.79
CA GLY A 73 22.33 -20.36 -19.33
C GLY A 73 22.57 -20.35 -17.82
N PHE A 74 21.67 -19.77 -17.03
CA PHE A 74 21.76 -19.85 -15.58
C PHE A 74 21.22 -21.20 -15.06
N PRO A 75 21.67 -21.69 -13.89
CA PRO A 75 21.15 -22.91 -13.28
C PRO A 75 19.63 -22.84 -12.99
N ASN A 76 18.95 -23.98 -12.88
CA ASN A 76 17.51 -24.03 -12.56
C ASN A 76 17.18 -23.56 -11.12
N GLU A 77 18.21 -23.39 -10.28
CA GLU A 77 18.14 -23.09 -8.84
C GLU A 77 18.27 -21.58 -8.52
N VAL A 78 18.25 -20.71 -9.53
CA VAL A 78 18.62 -19.29 -9.36
C VAL A 78 17.67 -18.53 -8.42
N LEU A 79 16.39 -18.93 -8.37
CA LEU A 79 15.38 -18.39 -7.47
C LEU A 79 14.81 -19.49 -6.59
N ASP A 80 15.48 -19.73 -5.47
CA ASP A 80 14.93 -20.54 -4.39
C ASP A 80 14.16 -19.63 -3.39
N PRO A 81 12.82 -19.70 -3.33
CA PRO A 81 12.02 -18.91 -2.41
C PRO A 81 12.22 -19.29 -0.93
N GLN A 82 12.87 -20.44 -0.64
CA GLN A 82 13.19 -20.81 0.75
C GLN A 82 14.47 -20.16 1.27
N THR A 83 15.39 -19.78 0.39
CA THR A 83 16.72 -19.29 0.79
C THR A 83 17.03 -17.87 0.30
N ASN A 84 16.34 -17.37 -0.73
CA ASN A 84 16.49 -16.01 -1.22
C ASN A 84 15.43 -15.10 -0.59
N ASN A 85 15.82 -13.93 -0.08
CA ASN A 85 14.83 -12.86 0.06
C ASN A 85 14.76 -12.12 -1.27
N ILE A 86 13.54 -11.94 -1.74
CA ILE A 86 13.23 -11.34 -3.01
C ILE A 86 12.56 -10.01 -2.71
N TYR A 87 13.04 -8.94 -3.34
CA TYR A 87 12.50 -7.60 -3.14
C TYR A 87 11.81 -7.13 -4.41
N VAL A 88 10.62 -6.55 -4.24
CA VAL A 88 9.93 -5.80 -5.29
C VAL A 88 10.34 -4.34 -5.17
N VAL A 89 10.87 -3.77 -6.24
CA VAL A 89 11.35 -2.39 -6.27
C VAL A 89 10.59 -1.61 -7.35
N ILE A 90 9.93 -0.53 -6.94
CA ILE A 90 9.31 0.42 -7.86
C ILE A 90 10.36 1.47 -8.25
N VAL A 91 10.58 1.63 -9.56
CA VAL A 91 11.57 2.54 -10.11
C VAL A 91 10.89 3.53 -11.05
N ALA A 92 11.08 4.83 -10.80
CA ALA A 92 10.72 5.88 -11.74
C ALA A 92 11.92 6.22 -12.63
N GLN A 93 11.71 6.19 -13.94
CA GLN A 93 12.72 6.50 -14.94
C GLN A 93 12.24 7.63 -15.84
N ASP A 94 13.10 8.56 -16.21
CA ASP A 94 12.73 9.58 -17.19
C ASP A 94 12.53 8.98 -18.59
N ASN A 95 12.15 9.82 -19.56
CA ASN A 95 11.97 9.39 -20.95
C ASN A 95 13.26 8.87 -21.63
N ALA A 96 14.42 9.04 -21.00
CA ALA A 96 15.70 8.47 -21.44
C ALA A 96 16.08 7.21 -20.64
N SER A 97 15.13 6.61 -19.90
CA SER A 97 15.34 5.42 -19.05
C SER A 97 16.35 5.63 -17.91
N ARG A 98 16.62 6.88 -17.51
CA ARG A 98 17.50 7.18 -16.38
C ARG A 98 16.70 7.23 -15.09
N TRP A 99 17.26 6.70 -14.01
CA TRP A 99 16.61 6.72 -12.69
C TRP A 99 16.49 8.16 -12.21
N ILE A 100 15.31 8.51 -11.71
CA ILE A 100 15.04 9.87 -11.26
C ILE A 100 15.49 10.02 -9.80
N GLY A 101 16.47 10.91 -9.58
CA GLY A 101 16.95 11.26 -8.23
C GLY A 101 16.87 12.75 -7.88
N SER A 102 16.52 13.63 -8.84
CA SER A 102 16.70 15.09 -8.66
C SER A 102 15.77 16.00 -9.45
N ILE A 103 14.72 15.48 -10.10
CA ILE A 103 13.75 16.29 -10.86
C ILE A 103 12.58 16.65 -9.93
N PRO A 104 12.04 17.90 -9.94
CA PRO A 104 10.89 18.29 -9.10
C PRO A 104 9.56 17.64 -9.53
N GLN A 105 9.58 16.62 -10.40
CA GLN A 105 8.38 15.87 -10.77
C GLN A 105 8.05 14.90 -9.63
N THR A 106 6.83 15.01 -9.12
CA THR A 106 6.36 14.21 -7.99
C THR A 106 5.64 12.98 -8.51
N LEU A 107 6.22 11.80 -8.29
CA LEU A 107 5.50 10.55 -8.45
C LEU A 107 4.44 10.44 -7.35
N GLN A 108 3.18 10.34 -7.76
CA GLN A 108 2.06 10.16 -6.83
C GLN A 108 1.66 8.68 -6.81
N ILE A 109 2.08 7.98 -5.75
CA ILE A 109 1.60 6.64 -5.43
C ILE A 109 0.52 6.79 -4.36
N LYS A 110 -0.67 6.28 -4.65
CA LYS A 110 -1.83 6.36 -3.74
C LYS A 110 -1.85 5.20 -2.75
N SER A 111 -1.45 4.00 -3.18
CA SER A 111 -1.42 2.80 -2.33
C SER A 111 -0.55 1.71 -2.94
N ILE A 112 -0.02 0.82 -2.08
CA ILE A 112 0.73 -0.40 -2.43
C ILE A 112 0.26 -1.51 -1.48
N TRP A 113 -0.10 -2.68 -1.99
CA TRP A 113 -0.54 -3.82 -1.18
C TRP A 113 -0.38 -5.16 -1.89
N THR A 114 -0.42 -6.22 -1.09
CA THR A 114 -0.57 -7.62 -1.54
C THR A 114 -1.81 -8.19 -0.87
N PRO A 115 -2.79 -8.79 -1.60
CA PRO A 115 -3.90 -9.47 -0.96
C PRO A 115 -3.38 -10.56 -0.02
N SER A 116 -4.00 -10.73 1.14
CA SER A 116 -3.67 -11.82 2.06
C SER A 116 -3.86 -13.18 1.39
N TYR A 117 -2.86 -14.05 1.52
CA TYR A 117 -2.86 -15.44 1.02
C TYR A 117 -4.01 -16.29 1.59
N TYR A 118 -4.56 -15.89 2.73
CA TYR A 118 -5.74 -16.50 3.33
C TYR A 118 -6.98 -15.74 2.86
N GLY A 119 -7.77 -16.39 2.01
CA GLY A 119 -8.89 -15.79 1.29
C GLY A 119 -9.83 -14.98 2.17
N ASP A 120 -9.88 -13.69 1.91
CA ASP A 120 -11.04 -12.86 2.19
C ASP A 120 -11.74 -12.58 0.85
N GLU A 121 -12.93 -13.16 0.69
CA GLU A 121 -13.82 -12.94 -0.44
C GLU A 121 -14.40 -11.52 -0.39
N ASN A 122 -13.77 -10.55 -1.08
CA ASN A 122 -14.42 -9.56 -1.98
C ASN A 122 -13.47 -8.40 -2.32
N PRO A 123 -13.21 -8.10 -3.61
CA PRO A 123 -12.46 -6.94 -4.03
C PRO A 123 -13.40 -5.76 -4.35
N ASP A 124 -13.99 -5.12 -3.35
CA ASP A 124 -14.76 -3.88 -3.55
C ASP A 124 -14.21 -2.77 -2.64
N ALA A 125 -13.70 -1.71 -3.28
CA ALA A 125 -13.13 -0.47 -2.73
C ALA A 125 -12.04 -0.68 -1.65
N ILE A 126 -10.83 -0.12 -1.84
CA ILE A 126 -9.98 0.19 -0.67
C ILE A 126 -10.64 1.39 0.03
N GLU A 127 -11.73 1.10 0.73
CA GLU A 127 -12.16 1.84 1.89
C GLU A 127 -11.00 1.67 2.87
N ILE A 128 -10.25 2.73 3.15
CA ILE A 128 -9.32 2.70 4.28
C ILE A 128 -10.22 2.57 5.50
N GLU A 129 -10.40 1.34 5.97
CA GLU A 129 -11.21 1.09 7.15
C GLU A 129 -10.66 1.97 8.27
N PRO A 130 -11.52 2.80 8.88
CA PRO A 130 -11.05 3.73 9.87
C PRO A 130 -10.54 2.97 11.10
N MET A 131 -9.25 3.10 11.38
CA MET A 131 -8.55 2.37 12.42
C MET A 131 -8.32 3.26 13.63
N VAL A 132 -8.38 2.65 14.82
CA VAL A 132 -8.01 3.31 16.08
C VAL A 132 -6.92 2.50 16.78
N ALA A 133 -5.75 3.11 17.00
CA ALA A 133 -4.67 2.54 17.77
C ALA A 133 -4.51 3.29 19.09
N ILE A 134 -4.54 2.58 20.21
CA ILE A 134 -4.41 3.18 21.55
C ILE A 134 -3.05 2.80 22.12
N ASN A 135 -2.25 3.80 22.50
CA ASN A 135 -1.03 3.60 23.26
C ASN A 135 -1.22 4.07 24.70
N TYR A 136 -1.50 3.13 25.60
CA TYR A 136 -1.71 3.42 27.02
C TYR A 136 -0.43 3.84 27.76
N GLU A 137 0.76 3.47 27.25
CA GLU A 137 2.03 3.86 27.86
C GLU A 137 2.32 5.35 27.62
N LEU A 138 2.01 5.83 26.41
CA LEU A 138 2.19 7.23 26.02
C LEU A 138 0.93 8.09 26.24
N ASP A 139 -0.17 7.50 26.71
CA ASP A 139 -1.49 8.12 26.88
C ASP A 139 -2.03 8.79 25.60
N THR A 140 -1.81 8.14 24.45
CA THR A 140 -2.24 8.63 23.14
C THR A 140 -3.20 7.68 22.43
N VAL A 141 -4.00 8.25 21.54
CA VAL A 141 -4.83 7.53 20.59
C VAL A 141 -4.55 8.08 19.20
N THR A 142 -4.31 7.19 18.25
CA THR A 142 -4.07 7.49 16.85
C THR A 142 -5.27 7.02 16.04
N PHE A 143 -5.79 7.90 15.22
CA PHE A 143 -6.88 7.63 14.29
C PHE A 143 -6.32 7.62 12.88
N SER A 144 -6.62 6.57 12.11
CA SER A 144 -6.23 6.45 10.71
C SER A 144 -7.48 6.25 9.85
N GLY A 145 -7.48 6.77 8.64
CA GLY A 145 -8.64 6.72 7.76
C GLY A 145 -8.39 7.46 6.46
N ALA A 146 -9.44 7.65 5.67
CA ALA A 146 -9.34 8.38 4.42
C ALA A 146 -9.19 9.90 4.67
N ILE A 147 -8.15 10.48 4.10
CA ILE A 147 -7.90 11.93 4.14
C ILE A 147 -9.10 12.69 3.57
N GLY A 148 -9.50 13.75 4.27
CA GLY A 148 -10.63 14.60 3.89
C GLY A 148 -12.00 14.04 4.28
N LYS A 149 -12.07 12.83 4.84
CA LYS A 149 -13.31 12.30 5.43
C LYS A 149 -13.47 12.78 6.86
N THR A 150 -14.73 12.97 7.24
CA THR A 150 -15.10 13.39 8.59
C THR A 150 -15.53 12.16 9.39
N TYR A 151 -14.91 12.00 10.55
CA TYR A 151 -15.16 10.88 11.45
C TYR A 151 -15.67 11.36 12.80
N GLU A 152 -16.65 10.64 13.34
CA GLU A 152 -17.08 10.74 14.72
C GLU A 152 -16.28 9.77 15.60
N VAL A 153 -15.59 10.31 16.60
CA VAL A 153 -14.97 9.51 17.66
C VAL A 153 -16.03 9.13 18.66
N GLN A 154 -16.28 7.82 18.75
CA GLN A 154 -17.18 7.25 19.74
C GLN A 154 -16.41 6.54 20.83
N VAL A 155 -16.77 6.83 22.08
CA VAL A 155 -16.16 6.23 23.27
C VAL A 155 -17.17 5.37 24.01
N SER A 156 -16.73 4.20 24.47
CA SER A 156 -17.51 3.35 25.36
C SER A 156 -16.70 2.90 26.57
N LYS A 157 -17.37 2.76 27.71
CA LYS A 157 -16.80 2.13 28.92
C LYS A 157 -17.06 0.62 28.99
N ASN A 158 -18.03 0.12 28.22
CA ASN A 158 -18.58 -1.24 28.39
C ASN A 158 -18.94 -1.95 27.07
N LEU A 159 -18.56 -1.37 25.93
CA LEU A 159 -18.89 -1.82 24.56
C LEU A 159 -20.38 -1.85 24.21
N LYS A 160 -21.28 -1.47 25.14
CA LYS A 160 -22.73 -1.44 24.94
C LYS A 160 -23.24 -0.04 24.62
N ASN A 161 -22.84 0.93 25.43
CA ASN A 161 -23.24 2.33 25.27
C ASN A 161 -22.08 3.12 24.68
N TRP A 162 -22.31 3.77 23.54
CA TRP A 162 -21.32 4.54 22.80
C TRP A 162 -21.74 5.99 22.74
N ASN A 163 -20.86 6.90 23.19
CA ASN A 163 -21.09 8.33 23.15
C ASN A 163 -20.18 8.95 22.10
N VAL A 164 -20.73 9.78 21.23
CA VAL A 164 -19.91 10.63 20.35
C VAL A 164 -19.24 11.69 21.22
N THR A 165 -17.92 11.76 21.15
CA THR A 165 -17.10 12.69 21.94
C THR A 165 -16.51 13.80 21.09
N HIS A 166 -16.20 13.48 19.83
CA HIS A 166 -15.56 14.41 18.92
C HIS A 166 -15.95 14.10 17.48
N SER A 167 -15.89 15.12 16.63
CA SER A 167 -15.96 14.97 15.18
C SER A 167 -14.82 15.77 14.56
N PHE A 168 -14.08 15.15 13.65
CA PHE A 168 -12.93 15.76 13.01
C PHE A 168 -12.77 15.25 11.59
N THR A 169 -12.21 16.09 10.73
CA THR A 169 -11.81 15.72 9.37
C THR A 169 -10.33 15.39 9.39
N LEU A 170 -9.97 14.19 8.94
CA LEU A 170 -8.57 13.79 8.81
C LEU A 170 -7.88 14.65 7.76
N LYS A 171 -6.86 15.40 8.15
CA LYS A 171 -6.03 16.21 7.26
C LYS A 171 -4.84 15.41 6.70
N GLU A 172 -4.40 14.42 7.47
CA GLU A 172 -3.33 13.49 7.15
C GLU A 172 -3.87 12.05 7.22
N ASP A 173 -3.10 11.06 6.76
CA ASP A 173 -3.46 9.64 6.78
C ASP A 173 -3.66 9.08 8.20
N SER A 174 -3.06 9.74 9.19
CA SER A 174 -3.34 9.51 10.60
C SER A 174 -3.17 10.77 11.44
N GLU A 175 -3.92 10.87 12.53
CA GLU A 175 -3.78 11.94 13.51
C GLU A 175 -3.74 11.37 14.92
N THR A 176 -2.79 11.85 15.73
CA THR A 176 -2.56 11.36 17.10
C THR A 176 -2.93 12.43 18.13
N TYR A 177 -3.66 12.01 19.14
CA TYR A 177 -4.22 12.88 20.17
C TYR A 177 -3.97 12.30 21.56
N PRO A 178 -3.84 13.13 22.61
CA PRO A 178 -3.85 12.63 23.97
C PRO A 178 -5.23 12.07 24.33
N ILE A 179 -5.28 10.94 25.04
CA ILE A 179 -6.55 10.29 25.45
C ILE A 179 -7.43 11.25 26.27
N SER A 180 -6.81 12.13 27.06
CA SER A 180 -7.48 13.16 27.86
C SER A 180 -8.29 14.16 27.02
N TYR A 181 -8.03 14.25 25.72
CA TYR A 181 -8.82 15.08 24.80
C TYR A 181 -10.26 14.56 24.63
N PHE A 182 -10.46 13.25 24.74
CA PHE A 182 -11.76 12.59 24.53
C PHE A 182 -12.45 12.17 25.83
N ILE A 183 -11.68 11.94 26.90
CA ILE A 183 -12.20 11.41 28.16
C ILE A 183 -11.56 12.16 29.34
N GLN A 184 -12.38 12.94 30.06
CA GLN A 184 -11.92 13.74 31.20
C GLN A 184 -11.66 12.90 32.46
N GLU A 185 -12.46 11.86 32.70
CA GLU A 185 -12.28 10.92 33.81
C GLU A 185 -11.76 9.61 33.25
N ARG A 186 -10.56 9.16 33.63
CA ARG A 186 -10.00 7.88 33.15
C ARG A 186 -10.73 6.69 33.80
N PRO A 187 -11.68 5.98 33.14
CA PRO A 187 -12.10 4.68 33.64
C PRO A 187 -10.94 3.69 33.46
N ARG A 188 -10.95 2.59 34.24
CA ARG A 188 -9.94 1.52 34.13
C ARG A 188 -9.84 0.90 32.73
N ARG A 189 -10.89 1.03 31.90
CA ARG A 189 -10.94 0.59 30.50
C ARG A 189 -11.87 1.52 29.71
N SER A 190 -11.36 2.05 28.60
CA SER A 190 -12.13 2.79 27.60
C SER A 190 -11.87 2.19 26.23
N PHE A 191 -12.92 2.17 25.41
CA PHE A 191 -12.88 1.70 24.04
C PHE A 191 -13.19 2.87 23.12
N PHE A 192 -12.47 2.93 22.01
CA PHE A 192 -12.64 3.94 20.98
C PHE A 192 -13.04 3.26 19.68
N ARG A 193 -13.90 3.90 18.90
CA ARG A 193 -14.14 3.55 17.50
C ARG A 193 -14.41 4.81 16.69
N LEU A 194 -14.18 4.71 15.40
CA LEU A 194 -14.53 5.75 14.44
C LEU A 194 -15.81 5.36 13.70
N ARG A 195 -16.62 6.36 13.40
CA ARG A 195 -17.74 6.24 12.47
C ARG A 195 -17.59 7.33 11.42
N GLU A 196 -17.51 6.95 10.16
CA GLU A 196 -17.55 7.93 9.07
C GLU A 196 -18.93 8.60 9.03
N GLN A 197 -18.95 9.93 8.91
CA GLN A 197 -20.18 10.65 8.61
C GLN A 197 -20.47 10.53 7.11
N GLN A 198 -21.65 10.00 6.78
CA GLN A 198 -22.16 9.92 5.41
C GLN A 198 -22.55 11.28 4.86
#